data_AF-A0A7W1CQT9-F1
#
_entry.id   AF-A0A7W1CQT9-F1
#
_cell.length_a   1.000
_cell.length_b   1.000
_cell.length_c   1.000
_cell.angle_alpha   90.00
_cell.angle_beta   90.00
_cell.angle_gamma   90.00
#
_symmetry.space_group_name_H-M   'P 1'
#
loop_
_entity.id
_entity.type
_entity.pdbx_description
1 polymer ?
#
loop_
_entity_poly.entity_id
_entity_poly.type
_entity_poly.pdbx_seq_one_letter_code
_entity_poly.pdbx_strand_id
1 'polypeptide(L)'
;MTLPGGVLDTCVIIELGGRLDAAQLPDDQVITAVTLGELSVGPLVADDVGERSRRQLRLQAMEIEFAEATLPYDAAAARIFGRVMAAALRRGRRSRVRVSDYQIAAIAIANDLPLYTINTDDFARVDGLTLMPVRLESS
;
A
#
# COMPACT_ATOMS: atom_id res chain seq x y z
N MET A 1 -18.02 -10.62 10.25
CA MET A 1 -17.95 -10.90 8.80
C MET A 1 -16.61 -10.37 8.35
N THR A 2 -15.62 -11.24 8.17
CA THR A 2 -14.33 -10.88 7.59
C THR A 2 -14.59 -10.41 6.17
N LEU A 3 -14.11 -9.22 5.81
CA LEU A 3 -14.14 -8.77 4.42
C LEU A 3 -13.22 -9.74 3.65
N PRO A 4 -13.69 -10.39 2.56
CA PRO A 4 -12.99 -11.53 1.94
C PRO A 4 -11.61 -11.16 1.38
N GLY A 5 -11.35 -9.87 1.13
CA GLY A 5 -10.05 -9.39 0.69
C GLY A 5 -9.63 -8.05 1.27
N GLY A 6 -8.40 -7.64 0.99
CA GLY A 6 -7.85 -6.38 1.46
C GLY A 6 -6.68 -5.86 0.62
N VAL A 7 -6.53 -4.54 0.64
CA VAL A 7 -5.42 -3.84 -0.01
C VAL A 7 -4.18 -3.95 0.87
N LEU A 8 -3.09 -4.46 0.32
CA LEU A 8 -1.79 -4.44 0.98
C LEU A 8 -1.06 -3.13 0.68
N ASP A 9 -0.68 -2.41 1.73
CA ASP A 9 0.21 -1.25 1.62
C ASP A 9 1.60 -1.70 1.11
N THR A 10 2.32 -0.78 0.46
CA THR A 10 3.67 -1.04 -0.05
C THR A 10 4.62 -1.50 1.05
N CYS A 11 4.50 -0.98 2.27
CA CYS A 11 5.32 -1.45 3.39
C CYS A 11 5.07 -2.92 3.75
N VAL A 12 3.83 -3.40 3.62
CA VAL A 12 3.48 -4.82 3.85
C VAL A 12 4.07 -5.67 2.73
N ILE A 13 3.93 -5.22 1.48
CA ILE A 13 4.54 -5.89 0.33
C ILE A 13 6.06 -6.00 0.48
N ILE A 14 6.73 -4.98 1.02
CA ILE A 14 8.17 -4.98 1.28
C ILE A 14 8.59 -5.98 2.36
N GLU A 15 7.69 -6.38 3.25
CA GLU A 15 7.98 -7.32 4.34
C GLU A 15 7.43 -8.74 4.05
N LEU A 16 6.74 -8.95 2.91
CA LEU A 16 6.29 -10.28 2.47
C LEU A 16 7.46 -11.27 2.39
N GLY A 17 7.25 -12.46 2.96
CA GLY A 17 8.27 -13.52 3.05
C GLY A 17 9.41 -13.21 4.02
N GLY A 18 9.31 -12.12 4.79
CA GLY A 18 10.29 -11.69 5.78
C GLY A 18 9.71 -11.74 7.19
N ARG A 19 9.52 -10.56 7.79
CA ARG A 19 9.25 -10.40 9.24
C ARG A 19 7.77 -10.33 9.59
N LEU A 20 6.86 -10.62 8.65
CA LEU A 20 5.43 -10.61 8.92
C LEU A 20 4.89 -12.02 9.05
N ASP A 21 4.02 -12.23 10.04
CA ASP A 21 3.19 -13.43 10.12
C ASP A 21 2.08 -13.36 9.06
N ALA A 22 2.09 -14.32 8.13
CA ALA A 22 1.13 -14.41 7.03
C ALA A 22 -0.31 -14.60 7.53
N ALA A 23 -0.52 -15.12 8.75
CA ALA A 23 -1.85 -15.24 9.34
C ALA A 23 -2.52 -13.88 9.63
N GLN A 24 -1.78 -12.78 9.57
CA GLN A 24 -2.33 -11.43 9.69
C GLN A 24 -2.91 -10.89 8.38
N LEU A 25 -2.65 -11.53 7.24
CA LEU A 25 -3.06 -11.05 5.92
C LEU A 25 -4.46 -11.55 5.55
N PRO A 26 -5.19 -10.85 4.66
CA PRO A 26 -6.46 -11.34 4.16
C PRO A 26 -6.26 -12.56 3.25
N ASP A 27 -7.32 -13.35 3.08
CA ASP A 27 -7.33 -14.49 2.16
C ASP A 27 -7.17 -13.99 0.71
N ASP A 28 -7.97 -12.99 0.29
CA ASP A 28 -7.83 -12.35 -1.02
C ASP A 28 -6.98 -11.07 -0.91
N GLN A 29 -5.74 -11.13 -1.40
CA GLN A 29 -4.80 -10.01 -1.35
C GLN A 29 -4.84 -9.23 -2.67
N VAL A 30 -4.94 -7.91 -2.58
CA VAL A 30 -4.81 -7.01 -3.73
C VAL A 30 -3.80 -5.91 -3.43
N ILE A 31 -3.17 -5.38 -4.46
CA ILE A 31 -2.31 -4.19 -4.37
C ILE A 31 -2.88 -3.05 -5.20
N THR A 32 -2.23 -1.89 -5.15
CA THR A 32 -2.59 -0.76 -6.00
C THR A 32 -1.54 -0.54 -7.09
N ALA A 33 -1.94 0.08 -8.20
CA ALA A 33 -1.01 0.55 -9.22
C ALA A 33 0.04 1.54 -8.65
N VAL A 34 -0.29 2.24 -7.57
CA VAL A 34 0.64 3.13 -6.86
C VAL A 34 1.74 2.30 -6.17
N THR A 35 1.37 1.22 -5.51
CA THR A 35 2.31 0.26 -4.89
C THR A 35 3.27 -0.32 -5.93
N LEU A 36 2.75 -0.75 -7.09
CA LEU A 36 3.60 -1.24 -8.18
C LEU A 36 4.55 -0.15 -8.70
N GLY A 37 4.07 1.09 -8.83
CA GLY A 37 4.90 2.24 -9.16
C GLY A 37 6.02 2.47 -8.16
N GLU A 38 5.75 2.38 -6.85
CA GLU A 38 6.77 2.53 -5.81
C GLU A 38 7.83 1.44 -5.86
N LEU A 39 7.42 0.17 -6.05
CA LEU A 39 8.34 -0.95 -6.21
C LEU A 39 9.21 -0.80 -7.47
N SER A 40 8.66 -0.21 -8.53
CA SER A 40 9.36 0.02 -9.79
C SER A 40 10.49 1.04 -9.67
N VAL A 41 10.41 1.99 -8.73
CA VAL A 41 11.49 2.97 -8.47
C VAL A 41 12.74 2.28 -7.91
N GLY A 42 12.56 1.29 -7.04
CA GLY A 42 13.63 0.66 -6.28
C GLY A 42 14.84 0.18 -7.10
N PRO A 43 14.65 -0.62 -8.16
CA PRO A 43 15.72 -1.05 -9.06
C PRO A 43 16.33 0.12 -9.86
N LEU A 44 15.50 1.06 -10.31
CA LEU A 44 15.93 2.16 -11.20
C LEU A 44 16.90 3.14 -10.51
N VAL A 45 16.80 3.28 -9.18
CA VAL A 45 17.64 4.18 -8.38
C VAL A 45 18.70 3.45 -7.56
N ALA A 46 18.82 2.12 -7.68
CA ALA A 46 19.84 1.36 -6.97
C ALA A 46 21.19 1.50 -7.68
N ASP A 47 22.22 1.97 -6.97
CA ASP A 47 23.58 2.12 -7.51
C ASP A 47 24.34 0.78 -7.55
N ASP A 48 24.14 -0.06 -6.55
CA ASP A 48 24.75 -1.39 -6.47
C ASP A 48 24.05 -2.41 -7.38
N VAL A 49 24.84 -3.15 -8.14
CA VAL A 49 24.35 -4.12 -9.13
C VAL A 49 23.63 -5.30 -8.47
N GLY A 50 24.11 -5.76 -7.31
CA GLY A 50 23.49 -6.83 -6.55
C GLY A 50 22.12 -6.41 -6.01
N GLU A 51 22.04 -5.26 -5.37
CA GLU A 51 20.79 -4.71 -4.84
C GLU A 51 19.79 -4.39 -5.95
N ARG A 52 20.26 -3.83 -7.08
CA ARG A 52 19.41 -3.62 -8.28
C ARG A 52 18.79 -4.93 -8.75
N SER A 53 19.61 -5.99 -8.87
CA SER A 53 19.15 -7.30 -9.32
C SER A 53 18.14 -7.91 -8.35
N ARG A 54 18.40 -7.81 -7.04
CA ARG A 54 17.48 -8.28 -5.99
C ARG A 54 16.13 -7.56 -6.05
N ARG A 55 16.13 -6.23 -6.17
CA ARG A 55 14.89 -5.45 -6.28
C ARG A 55 14.15 -5.72 -7.58
N GLN A 56 14.87 -5.94 -8.68
CA GLN A 56 14.25 -6.27 -9.98
C GLN A 56 13.54 -7.63 -9.94
N LEU A 57 14.18 -8.65 -9.34
CA LEU A 57 13.56 -9.96 -9.15
C LEU A 57 12.32 -9.88 -8.26
N ARG A 58 12.39 -9.08 -7.19
CA ARG A 58 11.24 -8.83 -6.33
C ARG A 58 10.08 -8.18 -7.10
N LEU A 59 10.35 -7.13 -7.87
CA LEU A 59 9.33 -6.46 -8.69
C LEU A 59 8.65 -7.45 -9.64
N GLN A 60 9.43 -8.25 -10.37
CA GLN A 60 8.90 -9.26 -11.30
C GLN A 60 8.04 -10.30 -10.60
N ALA A 61 8.44 -10.76 -9.41
CA ALA A 61 7.63 -11.69 -8.62
C ALA A 61 6.27 -11.08 -8.25
N MET A 62 6.24 -9.81 -7.82
CA MET A 62 4.99 -9.11 -7.49
C MET A 62 4.13 -8.84 -8.73
N GLU A 63 4.72 -8.53 -9.88
CA GLU A 63 4.00 -8.36 -11.15
C GLU A 63 3.30 -9.65 -11.59
N ILE A 64 3.93 -10.81 -11.36
CA ILE A 64 3.35 -12.12 -11.67
C ILE A 64 2.25 -12.46 -10.65
N GLU A 65 2.53 -12.30 -9.35
CA GLU A 65 1.60 -12.65 -8.28
C GLU A 65 0.32 -11.81 -8.31
N PHE A 66 0.44 -10.51 -8.60
CA PHE A 66 -0.68 -9.57 -8.58
C PHE A 66 -1.15 -9.11 -9.96
N ALA A 67 -0.85 -9.87 -11.02
CA ALA A 67 -1.19 -9.52 -12.41
C ALA A 67 -2.67 -9.13 -12.59
N GLU A 68 -3.58 -9.92 -11.98
CA GLU A 68 -5.04 -9.71 -12.03
C GLU A 68 -5.60 -9.06 -10.75
N ALA A 69 -4.74 -8.79 -9.75
CA ALA A 69 -5.10 -8.33 -8.41
C ALA A 69 -4.51 -6.94 -8.10
N THR A 70 -4.29 -6.13 -9.14
CA THR A 70 -3.79 -4.75 -9.04
C THR A 70 -4.90 -3.76 -9.34
N LEU A 71 -5.29 -2.96 -8.34
CA LEU A 71 -6.34 -1.95 -8.47
C LEU A 71 -5.79 -0.66 -9.10
N PRO A 72 -6.46 -0.08 -10.13
CA PRO A 72 -6.02 1.15 -10.77
C PRO A 72 -6.31 2.40 -9.92
N TYR A 73 -5.54 3.47 -10.16
CA TYR A 73 -5.91 4.80 -9.68
C TYR A 73 -6.86 5.46 -10.69
N ASP A 74 -8.16 5.21 -10.55
CA ASP A 74 -9.19 5.68 -11.46
C ASP A 74 -9.86 7.01 -11.01
N ALA A 75 -10.91 7.43 -11.72
CA ALA A 75 -11.64 8.66 -11.42
C ALA A 75 -12.38 8.63 -10.07
N ALA A 76 -12.82 7.45 -9.60
CA ALA A 76 -13.48 7.31 -8.31
C ALA A 76 -12.46 7.50 -7.18
N ALA A 77 -11.33 6.80 -7.25
CA ALA A 77 -10.21 6.95 -6.34
C ALA A 77 -9.69 8.39 -6.33
N ALA A 78 -9.55 9.04 -7.50
CA ALA A 78 -9.08 10.42 -7.57
C ALA A 78 -10.00 11.43 -6.86
N ARG A 79 -11.33 11.23 -6.90
CA ARG A 79 -12.28 12.08 -6.17
C ARG A 79 -12.18 11.88 -4.66
N ILE A 80 -11.98 10.65 -4.22
CA ILE A 80 -11.80 10.32 -2.79
C ILE A 80 -10.47 10.90 -2.30
N PHE A 81 -9.38 10.75 -3.06
CA PHE A 81 -8.08 11.33 -2.76
C PHE A 81 -8.17 12.83 -2.44
N GLY A 82 -8.92 13.60 -3.25
CA GLY A 82 -9.12 15.03 -2.98
C GLY A 82 -9.76 15.31 -1.61
N ARG A 83 -10.71 14.48 -1.17
CA ARG A 83 -11.34 14.61 0.16
C ARG A 83 -10.35 14.25 1.28
N VAL A 84 -9.64 13.14 1.13
CA VAL A 84 -8.61 12.68 2.08
C VAL A 84 -7.53 13.75 2.26
N MET A 85 -7.03 14.27 1.13
CA MET A 85 -6.01 15.32 1.11
C MET A 85 -6.49 16.62 1.77
N ALA A 86 -7.70 17.07 1.44
CA ALA A 86 -8.27 18.28 2.05
C ALA A 86 -8.41 18.14 3.58
N ALA A 87 -8.82 16.96 4.07
CA ALA A 87 -8.90 16.68 5.49
C ALA A 87 -7.52 16.70 6.16
N ALA A 88 -6.50 16.11 5.52
CA ALA A 88 -5.13 16.11 6.03
C ALA A 88 -4.54 17.53 6.10
N LEU A 89 -4.71 18.34 5.05
CA LEU A 89 -4.20 19.70 4.98
C LEU A 89 -4.82 20.64 6.03
N ARG A 90 -6.14 20.57 6.25
CA ARG A 90 -6.83 21.38 7.27
C ARG A 90 -6.32 21.12 8.69
N ARG A 91 -5.76 19.93 8.93
CA ARG A 91 -5.25 19.51 10.24
C ARG A 91 -3.77 19.88 10.45
N GLY A 92 -3.18 20.65 9.55
CA GLY A 92 -1.83 21.18 9.73
C GLY A 92 -0.69 20.17 9.48
N ARG A 93 -0.99 18.96 8.98
CA ARG A 93 0.06 18.04 8.48
C ARG A 93 0.67 18.65 7.22
N ARG A 94 1.75 19.40 7.41
CA ARG A 94 2.60 19.97 6.34
C ARG A 94 3.87 19.15 6.09
N SER A 95 4.17 18.13 6.89
CA SER A 95 5.36 17.31 6.68
C SER A 95 5.15 16.41 5.46
N ARG A 96 5.73 16.84 4.32
CA ARG A 96 6.02 16.02 3.14
C ARG A 96 4.94 14.96 2.89
N VAL A 97 3.72 15.44 2.64
CA VAL A 97 2.54 14.63 2.39
C VAL A 97 2.95 13.46 1.49
N ARG A 98 2.87 12.23 2.01
CA ARG A 98 3.08 11.03 1.21
C ARG A 98 1.84 10.89 0.33
N VAL A 99 1.88 11.60 -0.79
CA VAL A 99 0.79 11.64 -1.78
C VAL A 99 0.41 10.23 -2.18
N SER A 100 1.39 9.36 -2.37
CA SER A 100 1.21 7.93 -2.65
C SER A 100 0.36 7.22 -1.60
N ASP A 101 0.66 7.36 -0.31
CA ASP A 101 -0.12 6.75 0.78
C ASP A 101 -1.60 7.15 0.70
N TYR A 102 -1.88 8.44 0.47
CA TYR A 102 -3.27 8.90 0.32
C TYR A 102 -3.92 8.46 -0.98
N GLN A 103 -3.15 8.20 -2.04
CA GLN A 103 -3.69 7.55 -3.24
C GLN A 103 -4.03 6.08 -2.95
N ILE A 104 -3.17 5.34 -2.25
CA ILE A 104 -3.41 3.96 -1.81
C ILE A 104 -4.68 3.90 -0.95
N ALA A 105 -4.79 4.75 0.06
CA ALA A 105 -5.98 4.84 0.91
C ALA A 105 -7.24 5.18 0.10
N ALA A 106 -7.14 6.11 -0.87
CA ALA A 106 -8.27 6.47 -1.70
C ALA A 106 -8.73 5.32 -2.61
N ILE A 107 -7.81 4.52 -3.13
CA ILE A 107 -8.14 3.31 -3.91
C ILE A 107 -8.83 2.27 -3.01
N ALA A 108 -8.32 2.05 -1.79
CA ALA A 108 -8.94 1.13 -0.84
C ALA A 108 -10.39 1.54 -0.50
N ILE A 109 -10.62 2.82 -0.19
CA ILE A 109 -11.97 3.36 0.07
C ILE A 109 -12.87 3.24 -1.17
N ALA A 110 -12.34 3.51 -2.37
CA ALA A 110 -13.13 3.44 -3.60
C ALA A 110 -13.67 2.03 -3.89
N ASN A 111 -12.96 1.01 -3.42
CA ASN A 111 -13.29 -0.40 -3.62
C ASN A 111 -13.94 -1.04 -2.38
N ASP A 112 -14.21 -0.26 -1.33
CA ASP A 112 -14.74 -0.76 -0.04
C ASP A 112 -13.90 -1.88 0.59
N LEU A 113 -12.57 -1.76 0.44
CA LEU A 113 -11.61 -2.74 0.96
C LEU A 113 -10.82 -2.18 2.16
N PRO A 114 -10.52 -3.01 3.16
CA PRO A 114 -9.61 -2.63 4.24
C PRO A 114 -8.18 -2.45 3.73
N LEU A 115 -7.44 -1.52 4.33
CA LEU A 115 -6.01 -1.32 4.08
C LEU A 115 -5.17 -1.97 5.18
N TYR A 116 -4.34 -2.93 4.78
CA TYR A 116 -3.36 -3.60 5.62
C TYR A 116 -2.04 -2.82 5.61
N THR A 117 -1.61 -2.33 6.76
CA THR A 117 -0.40 -1.49 6.86
C THR A 117 0.32 -1.66 8.20
N ILE A 118 1.63 -1.45 8.18
CA ILE A 118 2.48 -1.34 9.38
C ILE A 118 2.51 0.11 9.89
N ASN A 119 2.16 1.09 9.05
CA ASN A 119 2.23 2.52 9.33
C ASN A 119 0.85 3.10 9.69
N THR A 120 0.11 2.45 10.59
CA THR A 120 -1.28 2.80 10.91
C THR A 120 -1.47 4.27 11.32
N ASP A 121 -0.47 4.86 11.99
CA ASP A 121 -0.49 6.26 12.42
C ASP A 121 -0.57 7.26 11.27
N ASP A 122 -0.08 6.89 10.07
CA ASP A 122 -0.16 7.74 8.88
C ASP A 122 -1.59 7.80 8.31
N PHE A 123 -2.42 6.82 8.64
CA PHE A 123 -3.78 6.66 8.13
C PHE A 123 -4.88 6.81 9.19
N ALA A 124 -4.54 6.83 10.48
CA ALA A 124 -5.47 6.72 11.61
C ALA A 124 -6.62 7.75 11.64
N ARG A 125 -6.56 8.79 10.79
CA ARG A 125 -7.58 9.84 10.70
C ARG A 125 -8.11 10.08 9.29
N VAL A 126 -7.95 9.10 8.40
CA VAL A 126 -8.56 9.10 7.07
C VAL A 126 -10.01 8.61 7.22
N ASP A 127 -10.95 9.53 7.02
CA ASP A 127 -12.38 9.21 7.18
C ASP A 127 -12.83 8.21 6.10
N GLY A 128 -13.56 7.16 6.51
CA GLY A 128 -14.07 6.12 5.62
C GLY A 128 -13.08 5.01 5.26
N LEU A 129 -11.85 5.04 5.79
CA LEU A 129 -10.88 3.98 5.61
C LEU A 129 -10.96 2.96 6.75
N THR A 130 -11.15 1.69 6.40
CA THR A 130 -10.97 0.57 7.34
C THR A 130 -9.51 0.19 7.40
N LEU A 131 -8.88 0.28 8.57
CA LEU A 131 -7.47 -0.04 8.76
C LEU A 131 -7.29 -1.39 9.46
N MET A 132 -6.41 -2.21 8.89
CA MET A 132 -6.00 -3.50 9.43
C MET A 132 -4.50 -3.42 9.81
N PRO A 133 -4.16 -3.29 11.10
CA PRO A 133 -2.77 -3.22 11.53
C PRO A 133 -2.04 -4.53 11.23
N VAL A 134 -0.88 -4.45 10.60
CA VAL A 134 0.07 -5.56 10.44
C VAL A 134 1.26 -5.33 11.35
N ARG A 135 1.63 -6.32 12.16
CA ARG A 135 2.76 -6.27 13.08
C ARG A 135 3.91 -7.09 12.55
N LEU A 136 5.11 -6.54 12.67
CA LEU A 136 6.35 -7.28 12.40
C LEU A 136 6.72 -8.11 13.62
N GLU A 137 7.18 -9.33 13.38
CA GLU A 137 7.79 -10.17 14.39
C GLU A 137 9.12 -9.55 14.85
N SER A 138 9.35 -9.67 16.15
CA SER A 138 10.64 -9.30 16.76
C SER A 138 11.63 -10.41 16.46
N SER A 139 12.78 -10.05 15.89
CA SER A 139 13.90 -10.98 15.68
C SER A 139 14.51 -11.45 16.99
#